data_AF-A0A8C5BDX2-F1
#
_entry.id   AF-A0A8C5BDX2-F1
#
_cell.length_a   1.000
_cell.length_b   1.000
_cell.length_c   1.000
_cell.angle_alpha   90.00
_cell.angle_beta   90.00
_cell.angle_gamma   90.00
#
_symmetry.space_group_name_H-M   'P 1'
#
loop_
_entity.id
_entity.type
_entity.pdbx_description
1 polymer ?
#
loop_
_entity_poly.entity_id
_entity_poly.type
_entity_poly.pdbx_seq_one_letter_code
_entity_poly.pdbx_strand_id
1 'polypeptide(L)'
;MLLLLNCSPLEGLWELQSERLMIRLFFIPSTLYDNFEKMAKKQNKEQMPPATAESQNKKPPMGKPSKKASPLNSPQPTSAHKNLEAAFKTLDVSELKQQLGRSQTLFPESPSVWVKDLAGYLNHKLNVPESEPTLSNYAHDYPYCLAGKELKSVMKGLIGRCSDDLPDFFDHCVSTMLRELDRQPDEPLHGYRVCIQAILQDKPRIATQSLPEYLELLRSVQNRPAKCLTIMWALGQAGFYDLSQGLRVWLGIMLPVLGVKSLSSYALAYLQRLLMLHANLTKGFGIMGPKEFFPLLDFAFMPKNALSSSLQEQLRRLYPRLKVLAFGAKPESTLHTYLPSFLSRATPHCPDDMKRELLSSMTECLCVDVQSLGVWRQLYTKHLPQSSLLLNHLLRSWKAFWYSLLNQTPGITRCLVCSPGSVPPLTSECIGLTGVSPAVWQNLQVKMRSGGFPWSRLLMVLLVFVAGFMAQDIRSHGSFTGWCPPHWESLRGPH
;
A
#
# COMPACT_ATOMS: atom_id res chain seq x y z
N MET A 1 -40.99 -20.19 -42.84
CA MET A 1 -41.46 -21.14 -41.81
C MET A 1 -40.25 -21.98 -41.40
N LEU A 2 -39.70 -21.70 -40.22
CA LEU A 2 -39.04 -22.60 -39.25
C LEU A 2 -37.91 -23.59 -39.67
N LEU A 3 -36.94 -23.69 -38.73
CA LEU A 3 -35.94 -24.76 -38.45
C LEU A 3 -34.56 -24.57 -39.12
N LEU A 4 -33.40 -24.90 -38.52
CA LEU A 4 -32.85 -25.08 -37.15
C LEU A 4 -31.40 -25.63 -37.37
N LEU A 5 -30.53 -25.53 -36.34
CA LEU A 5 -29.20 -26.20 -36.16
C LEU A 5 -27.99 -25.52 -36.83
N ASN A 6 -26.78 -25.41 -36.25
CA ASN A 6 -26.22 -25.91 -34.99
C ASN A 6 -24.93 -25.12 -34.66
N CYS A 7 -24.73 -24.74 -33.39
CA CYS A 7 -23.45 -24.21 -32.87
C CYS A 7 -22.58 -25.36 -32.34
N SER A 8 -21.28 -25.31 -32.63
CA SER A 8 -20.24 -26.20 -32.09
C SER A 8 -19.85 -25.85 -30.63
N PRO A 9 -19.57 -26.84 -29.76
CA PRO A 9 -19.23 -26.63 -28.35
C PRO A 9 -17.72 -26.80 -28.06
N LEU A 10 -16.86 -25.90 -28.55
CA LEU A 10 -15.40 -25.98 -28.30
C LEU A 10 -14.75 -24.68 -27.79
N GLU A 11 -15.43 -23.53 -27.86
CA GLU A 11 -14.89 -22.26 -27.30
C GLU A 11 -15.16 -22.11 -25.79
N GLY A 12 -16.19 -22.75 -25.25
CA GLY A 12 -16.53 -22.65 -23.82
C GLY A 12 -15.57 -23.39 -22.87
N LEU A 13 -14.76 -24.32 -23.36
CA LEU A 13 -13.86 -25.11 -22.52
C LEU A 13 -12.59 -24.35 -22.11
N TRP A 14 -12.12 -23.39 -22.92
CA TRP A 14 -10.98 -22.54 -22.57
C TRP A 14 -11.35 -21.43 -21.58
N GLU A 15 -12.54 -20.82 -21.71
CA GLU A 15 -13.03 -19.80 -20.78
C GLU A 15 -13.39 -20.38 -19.40
N LEU A 16 -14.02 -21.57 -19.34
CA LEU A 16 -14.33 -22.23 -18.07
C LEU A 16 -13.09 -22.71 -17.32
N GLN A 17 -11.99 -23.02 -18.02
CA GLN A 17 -10.73 -23.44 -17.39
C GLN A 17 -9.95 -22.23 -16.84
N SER A 18 -10.04 -21.07 -17.50
CA SER A 18 -9.54 -19.78 -17.00
C SER A 18 -10.33 -19.27 -15.79
N GLU A 19 -11.66 -19.36 -15.82
CA GLU A 19 -12.53 -18.98 -14.69
C GLU A 19 -12.34 -19.92 -13.49
N ARG A 20 -12.17 -21.23 -13.70
CA ARG A 20 -11.88 -22.19 -12.60
C ARG A 20 -10.48 -22.01 -12.01
N LEU A 21 -9.49 -21.56 -12.79
CA LEU A 21 -8.16 -21.20 -12.30
C LEU A 21 -8.19 -19.89 -11.48
N MET A 22 -8.95 -18.89 -11.93
CA MET A 22 -9.17 -17.64 -11.18
C MET A 22 -9.93 -17.89 -9.86
N ILE A 23 -10.97 -18.73 -9.87
CA ILE A 23 -11.74 -19.06 -8.67
C ILE A 23 -10.92 -19.92 -7.69
N ARG A 24 -10.01 -20.79 -8.15
CA ARG A 24 -9.10 -21.54 -7.28
C ARG A 24 -7.94 -20.71 -6.72
N LEU A 25 -7.51 -19.65 -7.40
CA LEU A 25 -6.49 -18.72 -6.87
C LEU A 25 -7.06 -17.73 -5.85
N PHE A 26 -8.35 -17.40 -5.92
CA PHE A 26 -9.03 -16.49 -4.99
C PHE A 26 -9.63 -17.19 -3.74
N PHE A 27 -9.59 -18.52 -3.67
CA PHE A 27 -9.99 -19.32 -2.51
C PHE A 27 -8.76 -20.05 -1.93
N ILE A 28 -7.83 -19.29 -1.36
CA ILE A 28 -7.00 -19.83 -0.28
C ILE A 28 -7.84 -19.72 1.00
N PRO A 29 -8.27 -20.83 1.62
CA PRO A 29 -9.01 -20.78 2.87
C PRO A 29 -8.15 -20.12 3.96
N SER A 30 -8.80 -19.66 5.01
CA SER A 30 -8.30 -19.02 6.25
C SER A 30 -7.16 -19.73 7.01
N THR A 31 -6.49 -20.71 6.40
CA THR A 31 -5.49 -21.59 6.99
C THR A 31 -4.13 -20.94 7.22
N LEU A 32 -3.80 -19.80 6.59
CA LEU A 32 -2.58 -19.07 6.94
C LEU A 32 -2.73 -18.29 8.26
N TYR A 33 -3.88 -17.65 8.49
CA TYR A 33 -4.15 -16.92 9.73
C TYR A 33 -4.34 -17.88 10.92
N ASP A 34 -5.06 -18.99 10.72
CA ASP A 34 -5.21 -20.05 11.73
C ASP A 34 -3.90 -20.77 12.07
N ASN A 35 -2.96 -20.89 11.13
CA ASN A 35 -1.64 -21.48 11.40
C ASN A 35 -0.75 -20.56 12.27
N PHE A 36 -0.86 -19.24 12.13
CA PHE A 36 -0.16 -18.29 12.99
C PHE A 36 -0.71 -18.31 14.43
N GLU A 37 -2.03 -18.41 14.62
CA GLU A 37 -2.63 -18.52 15.95
C GLU A 37 -2.34 -19.87 16.64
N LYS A 38 -2.31 -20.97 15.88
CA LYS A 38 -2.03 -22.32 16.42
C LYS A 38 -0.55 -22.51 16.80
N MET A 39 0.38 -21.84 16.14
CA MET A 39 1.80 -21.85 16.55
C MET A 39 2.05 -21.02 17.82
N ALA A 40 1.38 -19.87 17.99
CA ALA A 40 1.49 -19.05 19.19
C ALA A 40 0.85 -19.71 20.43
N LYS A 41 -0.21 -20.51 20.26
CA LYS A 41 -0.91 -21.20 21.36
C LYS A 41 -0.24 -22.52 21.79
N LYS A 42 0.56 -23.17 20.94
CA LYS A 42 1.25 -24.43 21.27
C LYS A 42 2.49 -24.26 22.16
N GLN A 43 3.16 -23.10 22.15
CA GLN A 43 4.30 -22.86 23.04
C GLN A 43 3.92 -22.46 24.48
N ASN A 44 2.64 -22.19 24.74
CA ASN A 44 2.20 -21.62 26.03
C ASN A 44 1.55 -22.65 26.97
N LYS A 45 1.70 -23.97 26.72
CA LYS A 45 1.03 -25.02 27.50
C LYS A 45 1.87 -26.24 27.90
N GLU A 46 3.19 -26.16 27.83
CA GLU A 46 4.04 -27.14 28.52
C GLU A 46 4.99 -26.42 29.47
N GLN A 47 5.00 -26.89 30.72
CA GLN A 47 5.86 -26.55 31.86
C GLN A 47 5.43 -25.38 32.76
N MET A 48 4.53 -25.69 33.70
CA MET A 48 4.82 -25.56 35.14
C MET A 48 4.16 -26.72 35.90
N PRO A 49 4.81 -27.22 36.95
CA PRO A 49 4.12 -27.44 38.23
C PRO A 49 4.69 -26.55 39.37
N PRO A 50 3.98 -26.45 40.51
CA PRO A 50 3.69 -25.18 41.18
C PRO A 50 4.52 -24.85 42.43
N ALA A 51 4.33 -23.61 42.86
CA ALA A 51 4.93 -22.89 43.97
C ALA A 51 4.74 -23.50 45.37
N THR A 52 5.67 -23.18 46.26
CA THR A 52 5.45 -23.10 47.71
C THR A 52 5.88 -21.73 48.23
N ALA A 53 5.10 -21.24 49.18
CA ALA A 53 5.19 -20.00 49.96
C ALA A 53 6.60 -19.72 50.53
N GLU A 54 7.00 -18.51 50.92
CA GLU A 54 6.32 -17.62 51.86
C GLU A 54 7.04 -16.26 51.97
N SER A 55 6.35 -15.30 52.57
CA SER A 55 6.66 -13.87 52.68
C SER A 55 7.80 -13.50 53.66
N GLN A 56 8.42 -12.33 53.45
CA GLN A 56 8.71 -11.26 54.44
C GLN A 56 10.13 -10.63 54.40
N ASN A 57 10.14 -9.35 54.01
CA ASN A 57 10.66 -8.18 54.76
C ASN A 57 12.18 -7.84 54.87
N LYS A 58 12.41 -6.51 54.85
CA LYS A 58 13.55 -5.67 55.31
C LYS A 58 14.66 -5.21 54.34
N LYS A 59 14.84 -3.89 54.37
CA LYS A 59 15.85 -3.01 53.77
C LYS A 59 17.22 -3.07 54.54
N PRO A 60 18.29 -2.41 54.04
CA PRO A 60 19.68 -2.90 53.96
C PRO A 60 20.60 -2.47 55.13
N PRO A 61 21.88 -2.89 55.16
CA PRO A 61 22.97 -1.91 54.94
C PRO A 61 24.32 -2.42 54.36
N MET A 62 24.92 -1.58 53.51
CA MET A 62 26.30 -1.01 53.52
C MET A 62 27.58 -1.79 53.93
N GLY A 63 28.59 -1.72 53.04
CA GLY A 63 30.06 -1.76 53.31
C GLY A 63 30.71 -3.16 53.31
N LYS A 64 31.91 -3.45 52.79
CA LYS A 64 33.12 -2.68 52.42
C LYS A 64 34.09 -3.66 51.66
N PRO A 65 35.33 -3.28 51.26
CA PRO A 65 35.91 -3.59 49.95
C PRO A 65 37.06 -4.61 49.94
N SER A 66 37.40 -5.10 48.76
CA SER A 66 38.67 -5.76 48.40
C SER A 66 38.65 -5.94 46.88
N LYS A 67 39.71 -5.87 46.07
CA LYS A 67 41.16 -5.64 46.18
C LYS A 67 41.61 -5.49 44.72
N LYS A 68 42.55 -4.59 44.44
CA LYS A 68 43.23 -4.49 43.13
C LYS A 68 43.88 -5.84 42.77
N ALA A 69 43.63 -6.33 41.57
CA ALA A 69 44.54 -7.20 40.84
C ALA A 69 44.90 -6.50 39.52
N SER A 70 46.19 -6.26 39.30
CA SER A 70 46.74 -5.83 38.03
C SER A 70 46.73 -6.98 37.02
N PRO A 71 46.54 -6.71 35.73
CA PRO A 71 47.13 -7.55 34.70
C PRO A 71 48.18 -6.80 33.89
N LEU A 72 49.31 -7.49 33.75
CA LEU A 72 50.40 -7.26 32.82
C LEU A 72 49.91 -7.45 31.36
N ASN A 73 50.30 -6.51 30.50
CA ASN A 73 50.41 -6.54 29.04
C ASN A 73 49.44 -7.43 28.23
N SER A 74 48.42 -6.78 27.66
CA SER A 74 47.72 -7.18 26.43
C SER A 74 47.78 -6.01 25.42
N PRO A 75 47.79 -6.28 24.10
CA PRO A 75 48.05 -5.27 23.07
C PRO A 75 47.01 -4.15 23.12
N GLN A 76 47.49 -2.90 22.98
CA GLN A 76 46.67 -1.70 23.09
C GLN A 76 45.39 -1.81 22.24
N PRO A 77 44.20 -1.52 22.80
CA PRO A 77 43.02 -1.27 21.98
C PRO A 77 43.29 -0.01 21.17
N THR A 78 43.18 -0.13 19.85
CA THR A 78 43.06 1.01 18.94
C THR A 78 42.05 1.98 19.52
N SER A 79 42.44 3.26 19.60
CA SER A 79 41.72 4.32 20.30
C SER A 79 40.22 4.27 20.00
N ALA A 80 39.41 3.83 20.97
CA ALA A 80 37.96 3.92 20.87
C ALA A 80 37.58 5.39 20.70
N HIS A 81 37.14 5.76 19.49
CA HIS A 81 36.72 7.14 19.22
C HIS A 81 35.45 7.44 20.03
N LYS A 82 35.33 8.68 20.55
CA LYS A 82 34.19 9.09 21.38
C LYS A 82 32.87 9.10 20.61
N ASN A 83 32.90 9.32 19.30
CA ASN A 83 31.77 9.29 18.40
C ASN A 83 32.21 8.96 16.96
N LEU A 84 31.24 8.61 16.11
CA LEU A 84 31.49 8.16 14.75
C LEU A 84 32.04 9.30 13.87
N GLU A 85 31.62 10.54 14.11
CA GLU A 85 32.11 11.72 13.40
C GLU A 85 33.63 11.91 13.59
N ALA A 86 34.14 11.69 14.81
CA ALA A 86 35.57 11.74 15.07
C ALA A 86 36.32 10.61 14.33
N ALA A 87 35.76 9.40 14.31
CA ALA A 87 36.36 8.27 13.59
C ALA A 87 36.47 8.54 12.08
N PHE A 88 35.44 9.13 11.47
CA PHE A 88 35.49 9.54 10.06
C PHE A 88 36.53 10.63 9.78
N LYS A 89 36.75 11.56 10.72
CA LYS A 89 37.76 12.63 10.57
C LYS A 89 39.19 12.10 10.66
N THR A 90 39.42 11.05 11.44
CA THR A 90 40.75 10.43 11.61
C THR A 90 41.03 9.32 10.60
N LEU A 91 40.05 8.97 9.77
CA LEU A 91 40.19 7.93 8.76
C LEU A 91 41.21 8.34 7.70
N ASP A 92 42.30 7.58 7.58
CA ASP A 92 43.32 7.80 6.55
C ASP A 92 42.88 7.17 5.22
N VAL A 93 42.38 8.01 4.31
CA VAL A 93 41.96 7.58 2.98
C VAL A 93 43.16 7.16 2.11
N SER A 94 44.36 7.63 2.40
CA SER A 94 45.58 7.24 1.68
C SER A 94 46.01 5.82 2.06
N GLU A 95 45.94 5.47 3.35
CA GLU A 95 46.14 4.10 3.84
C GLU A 95 45.13 3.14 3.18
N LEU A 96 43.84 3.52 3.13
CA LEU A 96 42.81 2.74 2.43
C LEU A 96 43.15 2.50 0.95
N LYS A 97 43.57 3.55 0.22
CA LYS A 97 43.99 3.42 -1.19
C LYS A 97 45.18 2.48 -1.33
N GLN A 98 46.15 2.55 -0.44
CA GLN A 98 47.32 1.66 -0.46
C GLN A 98 46.91 0.21 -0.22
N GLN A 99 46.03 -0.05 0.76
CA GLN A 99 45.54 -1.39 1.06
C GLN A 99 44.74 -1.97 -0.11
N LEU A 100 43.81 -1.19 -0.69
CA LEU A 100 43.05 -1.63 -1.86
C LEU A 100 43.95 -1.88 -3.08
N GLY A 101 44.99 -1.06 -3.29
CA GLY A 101 45.96 -1.26 -4.35
C GLY A 101 46.76 -2.57 -4.19
N ARG A 102 47.13 -2.92 -2.96
CA ARG A 102 47.77 -4.21 -2.64
C ARG A 102 46.83 -5.38 -2.94
N SER A 103 45.57 -5.31 -2.49
CA SER A 103 44.58 -6.37 -2.77
C SER A 103 44.29 -6.54 -4.25
N GLN A 104 44.24 -5.45 -5.02
CA GLN A 104 44.08 -5.48 -6.48
C GLN A 104 45.29 -6.08 -7.18
N THR A 105 46.50 -5.87 -6.67
CA THR A 105 47.72 -6.44 -7.23
C THR A 105 47.83 -7.94 -6.94
N LEU A 106 47.45 -8.36 -5.73
CA LEU A 106 47.50 -9.76 -5.32
C LEU A 106 46.36 -10.59 -5.90
N PHE A 107 45.19 -9.99 -6.10
CA PHE A 107 43.98 -10.66 -6.56
C PHE A 107 43.30 -9.88 -7.71
N PRO A 108 43.94 -9.75 -8.89
CA PRO A 108 43.44 -8.93 -10.00
C PRO A 108 42.11 -9.42 -10.59
N GLU A 109 41.83 -10.72 -10.50
CA GLU A 109 40.62 -11.35 -11.06
C GLU A 109 39.58 -11.67 -9.96
N SER A 110 39.63 -10.98 -8.81
CA SER A 110 38.70 -11.26 -7.70
C SER A 110 38.11 -9.98 -7.11
N PRO A 111 37.17 -9.33 -7.81
CA PRO A 111 36.58 -8.08 -7.36
C PRO A 111 35.85 -8.21 -6.02
N SER A 112 35.32 -9.39 -5.71
CA SER A 112 34.70 -9.73 -4.42
C SER A 112 35.67 -9.60 -3.23
N VAL A 113 36.97 -9.83 -3.42
CA VAL A 113 37.99 -9.65 -2.37
C VAL A 113 38.17 -8.16 -2.07
N TRP A 114 38.21 -7.31 -3.09
CA TRP A 114 38.47 -5.87 -2.92
C TRP A 114 37.36 -5.18 -2.13
N VAL A 115 36.12 -5.52 -2.41
CA VAL A 115 34.96 -4.94 -1.69
C VAL A 115 34.86 -5.47 -0.25
N LYS A 116 35.24 -6.73 -0.01
CA LYS A 116 35.34 -7.29 1.34
C LYS A 116 36.46 -6.62 2.15
N ASP A 117 37.61 -6.38 1.54
CA ASP A 117 38.72 -5.65 2.17
C ASP A 117 38.34 -4.20 2.49
N LEU A 118 37.58 -3.54 1.61
CA LEU A 118 37.00 -2.22 1.88
C LEU A 118 36.10 -2.26 3.13
N ALA A 119 35.15 -3.19 3.18
CA ALA A 119 34.24 -3.33 4.32
C ALA A 119 35.00 -3.63 5.62
N GLY A 120 35.96 -4.55 5.57
CA GLY A 120 36.80 -4.92 6.71
C GLY A 120 37.63 -3.75 7.23
N TYR A 121 38.28 -2.99 6.34
CA TYR A 121 39.04 -1.80 6.72
C TYR A 121 38.15 -0.75 7.37
N LEU A 122 37.00 -0.43 6.75
CA LEU A 122 36.07 0.55 7.31
C LEU A 122 35.53 0.09 8.65
N ASN A 123 35.21 -1.20 8.81
CA ASN A 123 34.68 -1.71 10.08
C ASN A 123 35.74 -1.65 11.19
N HIS A 124 37.00 -1.93 10.85
CA HIS A 124 38.11 -1.85 11.80
C HIS A 124 38.40 -0.41 12.25
N LYS A 125 38.36 0.56 11.32
CA LYS A 125 38.68 1.97 11.62
C LYS A 125 37.49 2.74 12.22
N LEU A 126 36.26 2.39 11.84
CA LEU A 126 35.03 2.96 12.39
C LEU A 126 34.57 2.19 13.64
N ASN A 127 35.51 1.90 14.55
CA ASN A 127 35.26 1.12 15.76
C ASN A 127 34.71 2.02 16.88
N VAL A 128 33.40 2.27 16.86
CA VAL A 128 32.68 3.07 17.87
C VAL A 128 31.49 2.25 18.39
N PRO A 129 31.30 2.07 19.71
CA PRO A 129 30.20 1.26 20.23
C PRO A 129 28.84 1.68 19.67
N GLU A 130 28.09 0.71 19.15
CA GLU A 130 26.79 0.94 18.53
C GLU A 130 25.67 0.82 19.57
N SER A 131 24.80 1.82 19.68
CA SER A 131 23.69 1.74 20.65
C SER A 131 22.47 0.97 20.14
N GLU A 132 22.18 0.99 18.83
CA GLU A 132 20.96 0.37 18.27
C GLU A 132 21.07 -0.05 16.79
N PRO A 133 20.53 -1.23 16.40
CA PRO A 133 20.74 -1.83 15.08
C PRO A 133 20.08 -1.11 13.90
N THR A 134 19.17 -0.15 14.17
CA THR A 134 18.38 0.52 13.14
C THR A 134 18.78 1.96 12.87
N LEU A 135 19.57 2.57 13.78
CA LEU A 135 19.95 3.98 13.70
C LEU A 135 18.76 4.92 13.45
N SER A 136 17.57 4.56 13.96
CA SER A 136 16.30 5.23 13.63
C SER A 136 16.25 6.71 14.05
N ASN A 137 17.07 7.10 15.02
CA ASN A 137 17.19 8.48 15.51
C ASN A 137 18.00 9.40 14.59
N TYR A 138 18.64 8.85 13.55
CA TYR A 138 19.52 9.59 12.64
C TYR A 138 18.86 9.88 11.26
N ALA A 139 19.55 10.73 10.48
CA ALA A 139 19.25 10.95 9.07
C ALA A 139 19.33 9.62 8.27
N HIS A 140 18.63 9.55 7.13
CA HIS A 140 18.44 8.29 6.40
C HIS A 140 19.73 7.82 5.71
N ASP A 141 20.62 8.77 5.44
CA ASP A 141 21.92 8.63 4.84
C ASP A 141 23.03 8.43 5.89
N TYR A 142 22.71 8.40 7.19
CA TYR A 142 23.67 8.08 8.25
C TYR A 142 23.91 6.56 8.33
N PRO A 143 25.16 6.08 8.51
CA PRO A 143 26.38 6.87 8.74
C PRO A 143 27.12 7.34 7.47
N TYR A 144 26.74 6.90 6.28
CA TYR A 144 27.47 7.20 5.05
C TYR A 144 27.57 8.70 4.72
N CYS A 145 26.64 9.52 5.21
CA CYS A 145 26.65 10.96 5.08
C CYS A 145 27.91 11.60 5.70
N LEU A 146 28.47 11.00 6.74
CA LEU A 146 29.70 11.44 7.41
C LEU A 146 30.97 11.22 6.57
N ALA A 147 30.92 10.37 5.54
CA ALA A 147 32.05 10.13 4.67
C ALA A 147 32.42 11.38 3.86
N GLY A 148 33.70 11.76 3.93
CA GLY A 148 34.26 12.86 3.14
C GLY A 148 34.20 12.60 1.63
N LYS A 149 34.32 13.66 0.83
CA LYS A 149 34.25 13.59 -0.64
C LYS A 149 35.26 12.59 -1.23
N GLU A 150 36.47 12.56 -0.68
CA GLU A 150 37.53 11.67 -1.14
C GLU A 150 37.17 10.19 -0.92
N LEU A 151 36.73 9.82 0.29
CA LEU A 151 36.28 8.45 0.58
C LEU A 151 35.10 8.05 -0.31
N LYS A 152 34.10 8.92 -0.48
CA LYS A 152 32.96 8.67 -1.38
C LYS A 152 33.42 8.42 -2.81
N SER A 153 34.42 9.17 -3.30
CA SER A 153 35.00 8.98 -4.62
C SER A 153 35.72 7.62 -4.75
N VAL A 154 36.50 7.22 -3.74
CA VAL A 154 37.19 5.91 -3.74
C VAL A 154 36.16 4.77 -3.76
N MET A 155 35.16 4.83 -2.88
CA MET A 155 34.11 3.83 -2.80
C MET A 155 33.32 3.73 -4.10
N LYS A 156 32.88 4.86 -4.66
CA LYS A 156 32.14 4.89 -5.94
C LYS A 156 32.97 4.32 -7.09
N GLY A 157 34.25 4.65 -7.14
CA GLY A 157 35.18 4.12 -8.14
C GLY A 157 35.36 2.60 -8.02
N LEU A 158 35.42 2.06 -6.80
CA LEU A 158 35.53 0.62 -6.58
C LEU A 158 34.21 -0.10 -6.91
N ILE A 159 33.08 0.37 -6.36
CA ILE A 159 31.74 -0.20 -6.58
C ILE A 159 31.38 -0.24 -8.06
N GLY A 160 31.76 0.80 -8.82
CA GLY A 160 31.56 0.83 -10.27
C GLY A 160 32.29 -0.31 -11.00
N ARG A 161 33.50 -0.66 -10.56
CA ARG A 161 34.30 -1.75 -11.16
C ARG A 161 33.83 -3.14 -10.75
N CYS A 162 33.30 -3.30 -9.53
CA CYS A 162 32.86 -4.59 -9.00
C CYS A 162 31.38 -4.87 -9.30
N SER A 163 30.85 -4.36 -10.42
CA SER A 163 29.40 -4.26 -10.65
C SER A 163 28.64 -5.58 -10.57
N ASP A 164 29.27 -6.67 -11.02
CA ASP A 164 28.67 -8.00 -11.10
C ASP A 164 28.71 -8.74 -9.74
N ASP A 165 29.72 -8.48 -8.91
CA ASP A 165 29.88 -9.07 -7.57
C ASP A 165 29.09 -8.35 -6.47
N LEU A 166 28.47 -7.20 -6.76
CA LEU A 166 27.78 -6.39 -5.75
C LEU A 166 26.62 -7.10 -5.03
N PRO A 167 25.79 -7.95 -5.69
CA PRO A 167 24.75 -8.71 -5.00
C PRO A 167 25.34 -9.64 -3.93
N ASP A 168 26.36 -10.44 -4.29
CA ASP A 168 27.04 -11.34 -3.35
C ASP A 168 27.74 -10.57 -2.23
N PHE A 169 28.30 -9.40 -2.53
CA PHE A 169 28.91 -8.54 -1.52
C PHE A 169 27.86 -7.92 -0.58
N PHE A 170 26.69 -7.53 -1.08
CA PHE A 170 25.58 -7.07 -0.26
C PHE A 170 25.12 -8.18 0.70
N ASP A 171 24.91 -9.39 0.18
CA ASP A 171 24.55 -10.57 0.97
C ASP A 171 25.63 -10.91 2.02
N HIS A 172 26.90 -10.77 1.65
CA HIS A 172 28.03 -10.92 2.56
C HIS A 172 27.99 -9.89 3.69
N CYS A 173 27.72 -8.61 3.39
CA CYS A 173 27.60 -7.57 4.41
C CYS A 173 26.48 -7.89 5.40
N VAL A 174 25.28 -8.23 4.90
CA VAL A 174 24.14 -8.57 5.77
C VAL A 174 24.45 -9.81 6.61
N SER A 175 24.92 -10.89 5.98
CA SER A 175 25.23 -12.15 6.68
C SER A 175 26.31 -11.97 7.73
N THR A 176 27.34 -11.17 7.44
CA THR A 176 28.41 -10.89 8.40
C THR A 176 27.89 -10.08 9.58
N MET A 177 27.11 -9.02 9.33
CA MET A 177 26.46 -8.25 10.40
C MET A 177 25.62 -9.17 11.31
N LEU A 178 24.86 -10.11 10.73
CA LEU A 178 24.04 -11.05 11.50
C LEU A 178 24.85 -12.06 12.31
N ARG A 179 26.04 -12.44 11.83
CA ARG A 179 26.96 -13.34 12.53
C ARG A 179 27.66 -12.63 13.68
N GLU A 180 28.14 -11.41 13.46
CA GLU A 180 28.84 -10.64 14.50
C GLU A 180 27.91 -10.28 15.67
N LEU A 181 26.61 -10.05 15.40
CA LEU A 181 25.59 -9.88 16.45
C LEU A 181 25.45 -11.07 17.41
N ASP A 182 25.86 -12.28 17.01
CA ASP A 182 25.88 -13.44 17.92
C ASP A 182 27.14 -13.50 18.77
N ARG A 183 28.24 -12.90 18.29
CA ARG A 183 29.56 -13.04 18.89
C ARG A 183 29.75 -12.04 20.03
N GLN A 184 29.49 -10.76 19.76
CA GLN A 184 29.61 -9.68 20.74
C GLN A 184 28.54 -8.60 20.47
N PRO A 185 27.62 -8.34 21.43
CA PRO A 185 26.52 -7.38 21.25
C PRO A 185 26.97 -5.94 20.93
N ASP A 186 28.19 -5.58 21.34
CA ASP A 186 28.70 -4.21 21.26
C ASP A 186 29.72 -4.01 20.13
N GLU A 187 29.97 -5.01 19.27
CA GLU A 187 30.93 -4.89 18.18
C GLU A 187 30.35 -4.02 17.05
N PRO A 188 31.03 -2.92 16.68
CA PRO A 188 30.50 -2.00 15.68
C PRO A 188 30.41 -2.64 14.30
N LEU A 189 29.31 -2.34 13.62
CA LEU A 189 29.02 -2.80 12.27
C LEU A 189 29.06 -1.68 11.23
N HIS A 190 29.63 -0.53 11.60
CA HIS A 190 29.59 0.70 10.81
C HIS A 190 30.20 0.56 9.41
N GLY A 191 31.25 -0.25 9.25
CA GLY A 191 31.87 -0.46 7.93
C GLY A 191 30.93 -1.13 6.93
N TYR A 192 30.24 -2.19 7.38
CA TYR A 192 29.24 -2.88 6.56
C TYR A 192 28.03 -2.00 6.26
N ARG A 193 27.57 -1.20 7.24
CA ARG A 193 26.48 -0.23 7.06
C ARG A 193 26.81 0.82 6.00
N VAL A 194 28.02 1.36 6.04
CA VAL A 194 28.54 2.33 5.05
C VAL A 194 28.57 1.70 3.66
N CYS A 195 29.04 0.45 3.54
CA CYS A 195 29.07 -0.26 2.26
C CYS A 195 27.66 -0.49 1.71
N ILE A 196 26.74 -0.97 2.54
CA ILE A 196 25.33 -1.17 2.16
C ILE A 196 24.70 0.13 1.63
N GLN A 197 24.88 1.25 2.34
CA GLN A 197 24.35 2.54 1.91
C GLN A 197 24.98 3.02 0.60
N ALA A 198 26.29 2.87 0.44
CA ALA A 198 26.99 3.26 -0.78
C ALA A 198 26.52 2.44 -2.01
N ILE A 199 26.29 1.14 -1.84
CA ILE A 199 25.77 0.27 -2.91
C ILE A 199 24.34 0.68 -3.28
N LEU A 200 23.45 0.78 -2.29
CA LEU A 200 22.02 0.97 -2.54
C LEU A 200 21.65 2.40 -2.92
N GLN A 201 22.54 3.37 -2.69
CA GLN A 201 22.42 4.71 -3.23
C GLN A 201 22.46 4.73 -4.76
N ASP A 202 23.36 3.96 -5.38
CA ASP A 202 23.52 3.92 -6.84
C ASP A 202 22.74 2.76 -7.48
N LYS A 203 22.60 1.62 -6.77
CA LYS A 203 21.98 0.38 -7.28
C LYS A 203 20.93 -0.19 -6.31
N PRO A 204 19.82 0.51 -6.06
CA PRO A 204 18.79 0.11 -5.09
C PRO A 204 18.11 -1.23 -5.42
N ARG A 205 18.13 -1.67 -6.68
CA ARG A 205 17.53 -2.94 -7.12
C ARG A 205 18.17 -4.17 -6.46
N ILE A 206 19.44 -4.10 -6.05
CA ILE A 206 20.16 -5.22 -5.43
C ILE A 206 19.40 -5.74 -4.20
N ALA A 207 18.89 -4.84 -3.35
CA ALA A 207 18.10 -5.22 -2.17
C ALA A 207 16.80 -5.97 -2.48
N THR A 208 16.34 -5.97 -3.73
CA THR A 208 15.05 -6.55 -4.14
C THR A 208 15.16 -7.78 -5.03
N GLN A 209 16.38 -8.19 -5.40
CA GLN A 209 16.61 -9.34 -6.28
C GLN A 209 16.21 -10.66 -5.60
N SER A 210 16.47 -10.77 -4.30
CA SER A 210 16.31 -12.01 -3.51
C SER A 210 15.41 -11.79 -2.27
N LEU A 211 14.29 -11.06 -2.42
CA LEU A 211 13.38 -10.79 -1.30
C LEU A 211 12.82 -12.06 -0.63
N PRO A 212 12.43 -13.12 -1.36
CA PRO A 212 11.96 -14.36 -0.73
C PRO A 212 12.99 -14.98 0.21
N GLU A 213 14.25 -15.04 -0.21
CA GLU A 213 15.37 -15.58 0.56
C GLU A 213 15.60 -14.76 1.84
N TYR A 214 15.55 -13.43 1.73
CA TYR A 214 15.64 -12.54 2.88
C TYR A 214 14.45 -12.67 3.84
N LEU A 215 13.24 -12.91 3.32
CA LEU A 215 12.06 -13.16 4.16
C LEU A 215 12.18 -14.48 4.92
N GLU A 216 12.70 -15.53 4.28
CA GLU A 216 13.01 -16.81 4.93
C GLU A 216 14.08 -16.65 6.01
N LEU A 217 15.16 -15.93 5.71
CA LEU A 217 16.18 -15.59 6.68
C LEU A 217 15.60 -14.84 7.88
N LEU A 218 14.77 -13.81 7.64
CA LEU A 218 14.11 -13.04 8.70
C LEU A 218 13.23 -13.95 9.57
N ARG A 219 12.44 -14.84 8.97
CA ARG A 219 11.60 -15.81 9.69
C ARG A 219 12.43 -16.77 10.54
N SER A 220 13.61 -17.20 10.06
CA SER A 220 14.52 -18.08 10.81
C SER A 220 15.07 -17.44 12.09
N VAL A 221 15.14 -16.12 12.14
CA VAL A 221 15.66 -15.34 13.29
C VAL A 221 14.58 -14.48 13.96
N GLN A 222 13.29 -14.79 13.78
CA GLN A 222 12.17 -13.96 14.24
C GLN A 222 12.15 -13.75 15.77
N ASN A 223 12.69 -14.70 16.53
CA ASN A 223 12.84 -14.61 17.98
C ASN A 223 14.02 -13.73 18.44
N ARG A 224 14.84 -13.21 17.51
CA ARG A 224 15.97 -12.30 17.78
C ARG A 224 15.69 -10.94 17.13
N PRO A 225 15.04 -9.99 17.84
CA PRO A 225 14.63 -8.71 17.27
C PRO A 225 15.78 -7.91 16.64
N ALA A 226 16.96 -7.87 17.26
CA ALA A 226 18.11 -7.14 16.73
C ALA A 226 18.54 -7.62 15.33
N LYS A 227 18.49 -8.93 15.08
CA LYS A 227 18.78 -9.51 13.76
C LYS A 227 17.71 -9.16 12.73
N CYS A 228 16.44 -9.31 13.10
CA CYS A 228 15.32 -8.92 12.23
C CYS A 228 15.41 -7.44 11.83
N LEU A 229 15.65 -6.57 12.81
CA LEU A 229 15.80 -5.14 12.60
C LEU A 229 17.01 -4.82 11.71
N THR A 230 18.10 -5.58 11.81
CA THR A 230 19.27 -5.43 10.94
C THR A 230 18.95 -5.79 9.48
N ILE A 231 18.22 -6.89 9.24
CA ILE A 231 17.75 -7.29 7.90
C ILE A 231 16.82 -6.21 7.33
N MET A 232 15.81 -5.80 8.10
CA MET A 232 14.85 -4.77 7.70
C MET A 232 15.55 -3.44 7.39
N TRP A 233 16.55 -3.06 8.18
CA TRP A 233 17.35 -1.85 7.96
C TRP A 233 18.21 -1.92 6.70
N ALA A 234 18.89 -3.04 6.47
CA ALA A 234 19.78 -3.22 5.33
C ALA A 234 19.02 -3.13 4.01
N LEU A 235 17.92 -3.89 3.90
CA LEU A 235 17.07 -3.89 2.71
C LEU A 235 16.34 -2.55 2.54
N GLY A 236 15.93 -1.93 3.66
CA GLY A 236 15.23 -0.65 3.67
C GLY A 236 16.03 0.50 3.05
N GLN A 237 17.36 0.43 3.02
CA GLN A 237 18.18 1.51 2.44
C GLN A 237 17.84 1.79 0.97
N ALA A 238 17.39 0.79 0.20
CA ALA A 238 16.98 0.96 -1.19
C ALA A 238 15.81 1.95 -1.34
N GLY A 239 14.92 1.99 -0.36
CA GLY A 239 13.74 2.86 -0.39
C GLY A 239 14.04 4.34 -0.27
N PHE A 240 15.20 4.72 0.26
CA PHE A 240 15.56 6.14 0.37
C PHE A 240 15.98 6.76 -0.97
N TYR A 241 16.31 5.95 -1.96
CA TYR A 241 16.72 6.42 -3.29
C TYR A 241 15.73 6.04 -4.39
N ASP A 242 14.93 4.97 -4.18
CA ASP A 242 13.93 4.51 -5.14
C ASP A 242 12.65 4.06 -4.41
N LEU A 243 11.56 4.81 -4.60
CA LEU A 243 10.24 4.51 -4.03
C LEU A 243 9.77 3.09 -4.39
N SER A 244 9.97 2.66 -5.64
CA SER A 244 9.51 1.36 -6.11
C SER A 244 10.20 0.24 -5.34
N GLN A 245 11.52 0.33 -5.16
CA GLN A 245 12.26 -0.67 -4.39
C GLN A 245 11.89 -0.61 -2.91
N GLY A 246 11.74 0.60 -2.34
CA GLY A 246 11.32 0.78 -0.96
C GLY A 246 9.96 0.15 -0.66
N LEU A 247 9.00 0.27 -1.58
CA LEU A 247 7.69 -0.36 -1.46
C LEU A 247 7.77 -1.88 -1.59
N ARG A 248 8.58 -2.41 -2.52
CA ARG A 248 8.80 -3.87 -2.62
C ARG A 248 9.39 -4.45 -1.34
N VAL A 249 10.40 -3.79 -0.78
CA VAL A 249 10.99 -4.19 0.52
C VAL A 249 9.94 -4.13 1.62
N TRP A 250 9.18 -3.04 1.70
CA TRP A 250 8.17 -2.90 2.75
C TRP A 250 7.09 -3.98 2.66
N LEU A 251 6.54 -4.21 1.47
CA LEU A 251 5.52 -5.22 1.20
C LEU A 251 6.04 -6.65 1.37
N GLY A 252 7.27 -6.93 0.93
CA GLY A 252 7.88 -8.26 0.93
C GLY A 252 8.49 -8.67 2.27
N ILE A 253 8.96 -7.71 3.07
CA ILE A 253 9.74 -7.99 4.30
C ILE A 253 9.04 -7.46 5.54
N MET A 254 8.57 -6.21 5.52
CA MET A 254 8.07 -5.54 6.73
C MET A 254 6.59 -5.81 7.01
N LEU A 255 5.75 -5.84 5.97
CA LEU A 255 4.33 -6.14 6.08
C LEU A 255 4.07 -7.55 6.67
N PRO A 256 4.77 -8.63 6.26
CA PRO A 256 4.58 -9.96 6.84
C PRO A 256 4.84 -10.04 8.35
N VAL A 257 5.63 -9.11 8.91
CA VAL A 257 5.96 -9.06 10.34
C VAL A 257 5.35 -7.86 11.06
N LEU A 258 4.42 -7.15 10.41
CA LEU A 258 3.76 -5.97 10.98
C LEU A 258 3.01 -6.29 12.29
N GLY A 259 2.53 -7.53 12.45
CA GLY A 259 1.90 -8.02 13.68
C GLY A 259 2.87 -8.41 14.80
N VAL A 260 4.19 -8.39 14.57
CA VAL A 260 5.19 -8.74 15.58
C VAL A 260 5.52 -7.50 16.41
N LYS A 261 5.14 -7.50 17.68
CA LYS A 261 5.25 -6.32 18.58
C LYS A 261 6.65 -5.70 18.65
N SER A 262 7.71 -6.52 18.59
CA SER A 262 9.10 -6.05 18.63
C SER A 262 9.58 -5.40 17.32
N LEU A 263 8.86 -5.58 16.21
CA LEU A 263 9.25 -5.12 14.86
C LEU A 263 8.30 -4.08 14.27
N SER A 264 7.04 -4.08 14.72
CA SER A 264 5.95 -3.26 14.17
C SER A 264 6.23 -1.75 14.19
N SER A 265 6.85 -1.26 15.27
CA SER A 265 7.25 0.15 15.40
C SER A 265 8.21 0.56 14.28
N TYR A 266 9.25 -0.24 14.02
CA TYR A 266 10.21 0.03 12.96
C TYR A 266 9.58 -0.05 11.57
N ALA A 267 8.74 -1.06 11.33
CA ALA A 267 8.04 -1.25 10.05
C ALA A 267 7.18 -0.02 9.67
N LEU A 268 6.46 0.56 10.62
CA LEU A 268 5.63 1.75 10.39
C LEU A 268 6.44 3.04 10.33
N ALA A 269 7.47 3.19 11.16
CA ALA A 269 8.39 4.32 11.10
C ALA A 269 9.09 4.39 9.73
N TYR A 270 9.55 3.25 9.21
CA TYR A 270 10.13 3.15 7.88
C TYR A 270 9.11 3.56 6.80
N LEU A 271 7.89 3.02 6.82
CA LEU A 271 6.86 3.37 5.84
C LEU A 271 6.57 4.88 5.85
N GLN A 272 6.41 5.45 7.03
CA GLN A 272 6.18 6.88 7.18
C GLN A 272 7.33 7.68 6.53
N ARG A 273 8.58 7.30 6.81
CA ARG A 273 9.76 7.96 6.24
C ARG A 273 9.84 7.81 4.73
N LEU A 274 9.58 6.61 4.21
CA LEU A 274 9.53 6.31 2.77
C LEU A 274 8.53 7.22 2.07
N LEU A 275 7.30 7.30 2.59
CA LEU A 275 6.26 8.13 2.01
C LEU A 275 6.59 9.62 2.14
N MET A 276 7.13 10.08 3.29
CA MET A 276 7.52 11.49 3.45
C MET A 276 8.63 11.92 2.48
N LEU A 277 9.61 11.05 2.24
CA LEU A 277 10.72 11.35 1.33
C LEU A 277 10.26 11.39 -0.13
N HIS A 278 9.35 10.50 -0.52
CA HIS A 278 8.80 10.43 -1.88
C HIS A 278 7.44 11.09 -1.96
N ALA A 279 7.40 12.41 -2.15
CA ALA A 279 6.15 13.15 -2.34
C ALA A 279 5.39 12.68 -3.58
N ASN A 280 6.11 12.42 -4.68
CA ASN A 280 5.54 11.89 -5.92
C ASN A 280 5.43 10.36 -5.86
N LEU A 281 4.19 9.87 -5.75
CA LEU A 281 3.88 8.44 -5.59
C LEU A 281 3.84 7.67 -6.92
N THR A 282 3.97 8.33 -8.07
CA THR A 282 3.77 7.70 -9.39
C THR A 282 4.69 6.51 -9.64
N LYS A 283 5.94 6.56 -9.15
CA LYS A 283 6.90 5.43 -9.25
C LYS A 283 6.45 4.19 -8.46
N GLY A 284 5.57 4.35 -7.48
CA GLY A 284 5.03 3.26 -6.68
C GLY A 284 3.77 2.61 -7.27
N PHE A 285 3.19 3.17 -8.33
CA PHE A 285 1.95 2.67 -8.91
C PHE A 285 2.12 1.27 -9.52
N GLY A 286 1.13 0.40 -9.30
CA GLY A 286 1.12 -0.98 -9.78
C GLY A 286 1.94 -1.97 -8.93
N ILE A 287 2.62 -1.50 -7.87
CA ILE A 287 3.38 -2.38 -6.98
C ILE A 287 2.49 -2.96 -5.87
N MET A 288 1.53 -2.20 -5.39
CA MET A 288 0.58 -2.61 -4.34
C MET A 288 -0.75 -3.03 -4.96
N GLY A 289 -1.05 -4.33 -4.97
CA GLY A 289 -2.33 -4.84 -5.44
C GLY A 289 -3.36 -4.98 -4.32
N PRO A 290 -4.56 -5.51 -4.63
CA PRO A 290 -5.58 -5.83 -3.63
C PRO A 290 -5.05 -6.74 -2.51
N LYS A 291 -4.26 -7.76 -2.85
CA LYS A 291 -3.72 -8.75 -1.91
C LYS A 291 -2.89 -8.09 -0.80
N GLU A 292 -2.10 -7.09 -1.15
CA GLU A 292 -1.25 -6.35 -0.21
C GLU A 292 -2.01 -5.24 0.49
N PHE A 293 -2.96 -4.59 -0.20
CA PHE A 293 -3.71 -3.44 0.31
C PHE A 293 -4.71 -3.80 1.41
N PHE A 294 -5.47 -4.89 1.25
CA PHE A 294 -6.53 -5.24 2.19
C PHE A 294 -6.05 -5.62 3.60
N PRO A 295 -4.93 -6.34 3.78
CA PRO A 295 -4.32 -6.49 5.10
C PRO A 295 -4.04 -5.16 5.80
N LEU A 296 -3.66 -4.11 5.06
CA LEU A 296 -3.40 -2.78 5.62
C LEU A 296 -4.67 -2.08 6.08
N LEU A 297 -5.75 -2.21 5.31
CA LEU A 297 -7.08 -1.77 5.71
C LEU A 297 -7.49 -2.47 7.02
N ASP A 298 -7.31 -3.79 7.08
CA ASP A 298 -7.68 -4.58 8.26
C ASP A 298 -6.84 -4.16 9.48
N PHE A 299 -5.53 -3.98 9.34
CA PHE A 299 -4.66 -3.45 10.41
C PHE A 299 -5.03 -2.01 10.82
N ALA A 300 -5.41 -1.15 9.88
CA ALA A 300 -5.74 0.24 10.17
C ALA A 300 -7.07 0.37 10.93
N PHE A 301 -8.09 -0.40 10.57
CA PHE A 301 -9.46 -0.13 11.03
C PHE A 301 -10.10 -1.21 11.89
N MET A 302 -9.60 -2.46 11.88
CA MET A 302 -10.17 -3.51 12.73
C MET A 302 -9.63 -3.42 14.17
N PRO A 303 -10.49 -3.49 15.19
CA PRO A 303 -10.07 -3.45 16.59
C PRO A 303 -9.41 -4.77 16.99
N LYS A 304 -8.68 -4.77 18.11
CA LYS A 304 -8.05 -5.95 18.72
C LYS A 304 -7.12 -6.74 17.77
N ASN A 305 -6.50 -6.05 16.81
CA ASN A 305 -5.44 -6.64 16.01
C ASN A 305 -4.09 -6.59 16.77
N ALA A 306 -3.03 -7.08 16.14
CA ALA A 306 -1.72 -7.21 16.76
C ALA A 306 -0.97 -5.87 16.98
N LEU A 307 -1.45 -4.76 16.40
CA LEU A 307 -0.87 -3.44 16.61
C LEU A 307 -1.37 -2.79 17.90
N SER A 308 -0.52 -2.00 18.55
CA SER A 308 -0.96 -1.10 19.62
C SER A 308 -1.85 0.00 19.06
N SER A 309 -2.71 0.60 19.89
CA SER A 309 -3.59 1.70 19.47
C SER A 309 -2.82 2.88 18.86
N SER A 310 -1.63 3.19 19.37
CA SER A 310 -0.77 4.25 18.84
C SER A 310 -0.25 3.95 17.43
N LEU A 311 0.21 2.73 17.18
CA LEU A 311 0.71 2.29 15.88
C LEU A 311 -0.43 2.15 14.86
N GLN A 312 -1.59 1.68 15.31
CA GLN A 312 -2.78 1.62 14.48
C GLN A 312 -3.20 3.03 14.02
N GLU A 313 -3.18 4.01 14.92
CA GLU A 313 -3.46 5.41 14.57
C GLU A 313 -2.44 5.99 13.60
N GLN A 314 -1.16 5.66 13.77
CA GLN A 314 -0.11 6.02 12.82
C GLN A 314 -0.40 5.42 11.43
N LEU A 315 -0.78 4.15 11.35
CA LEU A 315 -1.14 3.51 10.07
C LEU A 315 -2.36 4.16 9.43
N ARG A 316 -3.40 4.54 10.19
CA ARG A 316 -4.56 5.28 9.67
C ARG A 316 -4.17 6.60 9.03
N ARG A 317 -3.20 7.32 9.58
CA ARG A 317 -2.68 8.57 8.99
C ARG A 317 -1.95 8.34 7.66
N LEU A 318 -1.28 7.20 7.52
CA LEU A 318 -0.59 6.83 6.28
C LEU A 318 -1.55 6.25 5.22
N TYR A 319 -2.67 5.68 5.67
CA TYR A 319 -3.63 4.96 4.84
C TYR A 319 -4.09 5.70 3.57
N PRO A 320 -4.44 7.00 3.59
CA PRO A 320 -4.85 7.70 2.36
C PRO A 320 -3.78 7.66 1.26
N ARG A 321 -2.50 7.74 1.62
CA ARG A 321 -1.39 7.65 0.66
C ARG A 321 -1.18 6.23 0.16
N LEU A 322 -1.40 5.23 1.01
CA LEU A 322 -1.38 3.81 0.63
C LEU A 322 -2.52 3.49 -0.35
N LYS A 323 -3.70 4.07 -0.15
CA LYS A 323 -4.85 3.94 -1.06
C LYS A 323 -4.55 4.52 -2.44
N VAL A 324 -3.91 5.70 -2.51
CA VAL A 324 -3.43 6.27 -3.79
C VAL A 324 -2.43 5.35 -4.49
N LEU A 325 -1.48 4.76 -3.74
CA LEU A 325 -0.52 3.80 -4.30
C LEU A 325 -1.20 2.53 -4.84
N ALA A 326 -2.19 2.01 -4.12
CA ALA A 326 -2.94 0.83 -4.51
C ALA A 326 -3.79 1.09 -5.77
N PHE A 327 -4.50 2.21 -5.82
CA PHE A 327 -5.35 2.55 -6.96
C PHE A 327 -4.54 2.84 -8.24
N GLY A 328 -3.33 3.37 -8.05
CA GLY A 328 -2.34 3.49 -9.11
C GLY A 328 -2.65 4.60 -10.10
N ALA A 329 -2.10 4.47 -11.31
CA ALA A 329 -2.15 5.51 -12.34
C ALA A 329 -3.51 5.64 -13.05
N LYS A 330 -4.29 4.55 -13.07
CA LYS A 330 -5.51 4.43 -13.88
C LYS A 330 -6.68 3.86 -13.07
N PRO A 331 -7.11 4.53 -11.99
CA PRO A 331 -8.21 4.06 -11.14
C PRO A 331 -9.48 3.76 -11.94
N GLU A 332 -9.73 4.46 -13.04
CA GLU A 332 -10.87 4.25 -13.95
C GLU A 332 -10.94 2.86 -14.60
N SER A 333 -9.84 2.09 -14.54
CA SER A 333 -9.73 0.77 -15.15
C SER A 333 -9.28 -0.33 -14.18
N THR A 334 -9.10 -0.01 -12.89
CA THR A 334 -8.55 -0.96 -11.90
C THR A 334 -9.44 -1.13 -10.68
N LEU A 335 -10.28 -0.16 -10.33
CA LEU A 335 -11.04 -0.16 -9.08
C LEU A 335 -12.07 -1.29 -8.97
N HIS A 336 -12.60 -1.76 -10.11
CA HIS A 336 -13.49 -2.92 -10.14
C HIS A 336 -12.86 -4.18 -9.53
N THR A 337 -11.52 -4.29 -9.53
CA THR A 337 -10.79 -5.41 -8.91
C THR A 337 -10.75 -5.34 -7.37
N TYR A 338 -10.90 -4.14 -6.80
CA TYR A 338 -10.90 -3.91 -5.35
C TYR A 338 -12.31 -4.07 -4.76
N LEU A 339 -13.34 -3.73 -5.55
CA LEU A 339 -14.74 -3.72 -5.11
C LEU A 339 -15.19 -5.03 -4.41
N PRO A 340 -14.91 -6.25 -4.93
CA PRO A 340 -15.34 -7.48 -4.28
C PRO A 340 -14.83 -7.62 -2.84
N SER A 341 -13.59 -7.19 -2.60
CA SER A 341 -12.92 -7.30 -1.31
C SER A 341 -13.33 -6.21 -0.32
N PHE A 342 -13.72 -5.03 -0.81
CA PHE A 342 -14.41 -4.03 0.02
C PHE A 342 -15.81 -4.51 0.42
N LEU A 343 -16.57 -5.04 -0.55
CA LEU A 343 -17.93 -5.49 -0.33
C LEU A 343 -18.00 -6.65 0.67
N SER A 344 -17.11 -7.63 0.55
CA SER A 344 -17.07 -8.77 1.48
C SER A 344 -16.75 -8.37 2.92
N ARG A 345 -16.01 -7.29 3.14
CA ARG A 345 -15.64 -6.75 4.46
C ARG A 345 -16.71 -5.90 5.11
N ALA A 346 -17.68 -5.39 4.36
CA ALA A 346 -18.75 -4.50 4.86
C ALA A 346 -19.82 -5.25 5.65
N THR A 347 -19.41 -6.00 6.68
CA THR A 347 -20.31 -6.79 7.52
C THR A 347 -21.11 -5.89 8.48
N PRO A 348 -22.28 -6.32 8.99
CA PRO A 348 -23.07 -5.53 9.94
C PRO A 348 -22.34 -5.18 11.24
N HIS A 349 -21.34 -5.98 11.61
CA HIS A 349 -20.56 -5.87 12.85
C HIS A 349 -19.24 -5.09 12.65
N CYS A 350 -19.01 -4.53 11.47
CA CYS A 350 -17.80 -3.74 11.22
C CYS A 350 -17.82 -2.46 12.09
N PRO A 351 -16.67 -2.04 12.65
CA PRO A 351 -16.54 -0.79 13.37
C PRO A 351 -16.97 0.40 12.52
N ASP A 352 -17.48 1.46 13.13
CA ASP A 352 -17.99 2.62 12.38
C ASP A 352 -16.95 3.28 11.48
N ASP A 353 -15.68 3.35 11.91
CA ASP A 353 -14.58 3.89 11.10
C ASP A 353 -14.31 3.03 9.87
N MET A 354 -14.23 1.71 10.06
CA MET A 354 -14.09 0.75 8.96
C MET A 354 -15.28 0.86 8.00
N LYS A 355 -16.50 0.91 8.54
CA LYS A 355 -17.72 1.02 7.75
C LYS A 355 -17.73 2.27 6.87
N ARG A 356 -17.33 3.41 7.43
CA ARG A 356 -17.22 4.68 6.69
C ARG A 356 -16.20 4.57 5.57
N GLU A 357 -15.01 4.01 5.84
CA GLU A 357 -13.97 3.85 4.82
C GLU A 357 -14.39 2.88 3.70
N LEU A 358 -14.99 1.74 4.06
CA LEU A 358 -15.49 0.76 3.10
C LEU A 358 -16.56 1.36 2.18
N LEU A 359 -17.55 2.05 2.75
CA LEU A 359 -18.64 2.66 1.97
C LEU A 359 -18.14 3.79 1.07
N SER A 360 -17.20 4.61 1.57
CA SER A 360 -16.52 5.65 0.79
C SER A 360 -15.77 5.05 -0.40
N SER A 361 -14.94 4.03 -0.14
CA SER A 361 -14.15 3.35 -1.17
C SER A 361 -15.00 2.61 -2.20
N MET A 362 -16.09 1.94 -1.81
CA MET A 362 -17.02 1.31 -2.76
C MET A 362 -17.74 2.36 -3.61
N THR A 363 -18.11 3.49 -3.03
CA THR A 363 -18.72 4.61 -3.78
C THR A 363 -17.75 5.15 -4.82
N GLU A 364 -16.47 5.33 -4.45
CA GLU A 364 -15.41 5.74 -5.37
C GLU A 364 -15.22 4.74 -6.52
N CYS A 365 -15.20 3.44 -6.23
CA CYS A 365 -15.13 2.39 -7.26
C CYS A 365 -16.28 2.53 -8.27
N LEU A 366 -17.51 2.73 -7.80
CA LEU A 366 -18.70 2.88 -8.66
C LEU A 366 -18.73 4.20 -9.45
N CYS A 367 -18.12 5.26 -8.93
CA CYS A 367 -18.08 6.56 -9.60
C CYS A 367 -16.97 6.67 -10.63
N VAL A 368 -15.82 6.04 -10.37
CA VAL A 368 -14.59 6.24 -11.16
C VAL A 368 -14.39 5.14 -12.20
N ASP A 369 -14.74 3.89 -11.89
CA ASP A 369 -14.55 2.75 -12.78
C ASP A 369 -15.90 2.20 -13.26
N VAL A 370 -16.13 2.33 -14.57
CA VAL A 370 -17.36 1.88 -15.26
C VAL A 370 -17.64 0.39 -15.11
N GLN A 371 -16.61 -0.44 -14.95
CA GLN A 371 -16.74 -1.90 -14.80
C GLN A 371 -17.18 -2.29 -13.40
N SER A 372 -16.94 -1.44 -12.39
CA SER A 372 -17.33 -1.70 -10.99
C SER A 372 -18.82 -1.97 -10.84
N LEU A 373 -19.67 -1.28 -11.61
CA LEU A 373 -21.12 -1.51 -11.60
C LEU A 373 -21.47 -2.92 -12.09
N GLY A 374 -20.80 -3.40 -13.14
CA GLY A 374 -20.99 -4.75 -13.66
C GLY A 374 -20.60 -5.81 -12.63
N VAL A 375 -19.42 -5.66 -12.01
CA VAL A 375 -18.94 -6.54 -10.94
C VAL A 375 -19.90 -6.53 -9.75
N TRP A 376 -20.38 -5.35 -9.33
CA TRP A 376 -21.33 -5.25 -8.22
C TRP A 376 -22.62 -6.02 -8.50
N ARG A 377 -23.18 -5.89 -9.72
CA ARG A 377 -24.42 -6.60 -10.11
C ARG A 377 -24.27 -8.11 -10.03
N GLN A 378 -23.12 -8.65 -10.44
CA GLN A 378 -22.83 -10.08 -10.35
C GLN A 378 -22.71 -10.56 -8.89
N LEU A 379 -22.24 -9.70 -8.00
CA LEU A 379 -22.06 -10.00 -6.57
C LEU A 379 -23.28 -9.67 -5.71
N TYR A 380 -24.24 -8.92 -6.23
CA TYR A 380 -25.38 -8.37 -5.49
C TYR A 380 -26.17 -9.45 -4.73
N THR A 381 -26.55 -10.53 -5.42
CA THR A 381 -27.33 -11.63 -4.84
C THR A 381 -26.55 -12.40 -3.78
N LYS A 382 -25.22 -12.48 -3.91
CA LYS A 382 -24.33 -13.16 -2.95
C LYS A 382 -24.04 -12.30 -1.71
N HIS A 383 -24.10 -10.98 -1.85
CA HIS A 383 -23.77 -10.02 -0.80
C HIS A 383 -24.93 -9.04 -0.53
N LEU A 384 -26.15 -9.55 -0.40
CA LEU A 384 -27.35 -8.74 -0.16
C LEU A 384 -27.24 -7.86 1.10
N PRO A 385 -26.80 -8.37 2.28
CA PRO A 385 -26.66 -7.54 3.47
C PRO A 385 -25.67 -6.39 3.28
N GLN A 386 -24.53 -6.65 2.66
CA GLN A 386 -23.50 -5.63 2.42
C GLN A 386 -23.93 -4.62 1.36
N SER A 387 -24.59 -5.10 0.30
CA SER A 387 -25.17 -4.25 -0.74
C SER A 387 -26.27 -3.35 -0.19
N SER A 388 -27.05 -3.81 0.80
CA SER A 388 -28.05 -2.98 1.49
C SER A 388 -27.42 -1.77 2.20
N LEU A 389 -26.26 -1.96 2.83
CA LEU A 389 -25.52 -0.89 3.50
C LEU A 389 -25.01 0.12 2.49
N LEU A 390 -24.47 -0.35 1.37
CA LEU A 390 -24.02 0.51 0.27
C LEU A 390 -25.17 1.32 -0.34
N LEU A 391 -26.31 0.68 -0.63
CA LEU A 391 -27.49 1.36 -1.18
C LEU A 391 -28.03 2.43 -0.22
N ASN A 392 -28.12 2.12 1.07
CA ASN A 392 -28.52 3.08 2.10
C ASN A 392 -27.54 4.27 2.18
N HIS A 393 -26.24 4.01 2.05
CA HIS A 393 -25.23 5.07 2.01
C HIS A 393 -25.40 5.96 0.77
N LEU A 394 -25.52 5.37 -0.42
CA LEU A 394 -25.73 6.08 -1.69
C LEU A 394 -27.02 6.91 -1.70
N LEU A 395 -28.09 6.44 -1.06
CA LEU A 395 -29.33 7.21 -0.92
C LEU A 395 -29.15 8.47 -0.10
N ARG A 396 -28.39 8.37 1.00
CA ARG A 396 -28.08 9.50 1.89
C ARG A 396 -27.16 10.50 1.18
N SER A 397 -26.20 10.03 0.39
CA SER A 397 -25.26 10.86 -0.38
C SER A 397 -25.71 11.13 -1.83
N TRP A 398 -26.99 10.89 -2.14
CA TRP A 398 -27.51 10.83 -3.52
C TRP A 398 -27.16 12.05 -4.39
N LYS A 399 -27.26 13.27 -3.84
CA LYS A 399 -26.96 14.49 -4.61
C LYS A 399 -25.50 14.49 -5.08
N ALA A 400 -24.55 14.22 -4.18
CA ALA A 400 -23.13 14.19 -4.49
C ALA A 400 -22.77 13.02 -5.44
N PHE A 401 -23.36 11.85 -5.19
CA PHE A 401 -23.20 10.67 -6.04
C PHE A 401 -23.68 10.93 -7.48
N TRP A 402 -24.87 11.49 -7.64
CA TRP A 402 -25.47 11.76 -8.94
C TRP A 402 -24.67 12.77 -9.77
N TYR A 403 -24.15 13.84 -9.15
CA TYR A 403 -23.28 14.80 -9.85
C TYR A 403 -21.96 14.17 -10.30
N SER A 404 -21.34 13.32 -9.47
CA SER A 404 -20.12 12.60 -9.84
C SER A 404 -20.35 11.63 -11.00
N LEU A 405 -21.46 10.91 -10.95
CA LEU A 405 -21.88 9.95 -11.97
C LEU A 405 -22.24 10.60 -13.30
N LEU A 406 -22.86 11.79 -13.28
CA LEU A 406 -23.25 12.54 -14.50
C LEU A 406 -22.06 13.16 -15.23
N ASN A 407 -21.00 13.51 -14.50
CA ASN A 407 -19.77 14.07 -15.09
C ASN A 407 -18.91 12.98 -15.75
N GLN A 408 -19.12 11.71 -15.38
CA GLN A 408 -18.52 10.55 -16.03
C GLN A 408 -19.45 10.08 -17.15
N THR A 409 -18.90 9.87 -18.35
CA THR A 409 -19.55 9.50 -19.63
C THR A 409 -21.02 8.99 -19.60
N PRO A 410 -21.89 9.39 -20.56
CA PRO A 410 -23.34 9.10 -20.60
C PRO A 410 -23.75 7.62 -20.68
N GLY A 411 -22.80 6.67 -20.66
CA GLY A 411 -23.06 5.23 -20.63
C GLY A 411 -23.55 4.71 -19.27
N ILE A 412 -23.11 5.29 -18.15
CA ILE A 412 -23.46 4.79 -16.81
C ILE A 412 -24.90 5.14 -16.44
N THR A 413 -25.37 6.33 -16.83
CA THR A 413 -26.77 6.74 -16.73
C THR A 413 -27.67 5.76 -17.47
N ARG A 414 -27.23 5.24 -18.63
CA ARG A 414 -27.97 4.23 -19.40
C ARG A 414 -27.97 2.86 -18.74
N CYS A 415 -26.88 2.42 -18.10
CA CYS A 415 -26.83 1.13 -17.40
C CYS A 415 -27.72 1.06 -16.14
N LEU A 416 -27.85 2.16 -15.39
CA LEU A 416 -28.74 2.26 -14.23
C LEU A 416 -30.21 2.47 -14.62
N VAL A 417 -30.47 3.15 -15.75
CA VAL A 417 -31.83 3.41 -16.25
C VAL A 417 -32.37 2.25 -17.12
N CYS A 418 -31.51 1.47 -17.79
CA CYS A 418 -31.92 0.43 -18.77
C CYS A 418 -31.79 -1.03 -18.29
N SER A 419 -31.88 -1.34 -17.00
CA SER A 419 -32.21 -2.72 -16.57
C SER A 419 -33.54 -2.79 -15.81
N PRO A 420 -34.69 -2.72 -16.51
CA PRO A 420 -36.00 -2.97 -15.91
C PRO A 420 -36.32 -4.47 -15.70
N GLY A 421 -35.50 -5.41 -16.20
CA GLY A 421 -35.93 -6.81 -16.35
C GLY A 421 -34.93 -7.92 -16.03
N SER A 422 -33.75 -7.64 -15.46
CA SER A 422 -32.75 -8.69 -15.19
C SER A 422 -32.52 -9.00 -13.70
N VAL A 423 -33.45 -8.59 -12.82
CA VAL A 423 -33.41 -8.97 -11.40
C VAL A 423 -34.59 -9.91 -11.18
N PRO A 424 -34.36 -11.19 -10.82
CA PRO A 424 -35.47 -12.10 -10.56
C PRO A 424 -36.36 -11.52 -9.45
N PRO A 425 -37.69 -11.62 -9.56
CA PRO A 425 -38.59 -11.14 -8.53
C PRO A 425 -38.24 -11.86 -7.21
N LEU A 426 -37.98 -11.07 -6.17
CA LEU A 426 -37.74 -11.58 -4.82
C LEU A 426 -38.97 -12.41 -4.41
N THR A 427 -38.81 -13.72 -4.32
CA THR A 427 -39.85 -14.60 -3.79
C THR A 427 -40.07 -14.31 -2.30
N SER A 428 -41.30 -14.56 -1.86
CA SER A 428 -41.82 -14.30 -0.51
C SER A 428 -40.95 -14.83 0.64
N GLU A 429 -40.04 -15.77 0.40
CA GLU A 429 -39.10 -16.30 1.40
C GLU A 429 -37.95 -15.35 1.72
N CYS A 430 -37.61 -14.38 0.86
CA CYS A 430 -36.53 -13.42 1.14
C CYS A 430 -36.95 -12.31 2.11
N ILE A 431 -38.24 -12.10 2.33
CA ILE A 431 -38.80 -10.98 3.12
C ILE A 431 -38.47 -11.12 4.62
N GLY A 432 -38.27 -12.35 5.11
CA GLY A 432 -38.01 -12.63 6.53
C GLY A 432 -36.58 -12.38 7.01
N LEU A 433 -35.59 -12.21 6.11
CA LEU A 433 -34.16 -12.13 6.46
C LEU A 433 -33.50 -10.82 6.01
N THR A 434 -34.23 -9.92 5.35
CA THR A 434 -33.66 -8.74 4.70
C THR A 434 -33.99 -7.45 5.43
N GLY A 435 -32.99 -6.82 6.02
CA GLY A 435 -33.03 -5.39 6.40
C GLY A 435 -33.04 -4.41 5.20
N VAL A 436 -33.37 -4.90 4.00
CA VAL A 436 -33.64 -4.08 2.82
C VAL A 436 -35.14 -3.81 2.80
N SER A 437 -35.58 -2.62 3.19
CA SER A 437 -36.98 -2.28 2.93
C SER A 437 -37.15 -2.09 1.41
N PRO A 438 -38.21 -2.67 0.80
CA PRO A 438 -38.57 -2.42 -0.60
C PRO A 438 -38.64 -0.92 -0.93
N ALA A 439 -38.97 -0.10 0.07
CA ALA A 439 -39.01 1.36 0.01
C ALA A 439 -37.66 2.01 -0.31
N VAL A 440 -36.54 1.49 0.19
CA VAL A 440 -35.18 2.02 -0.08
C VAL A 440 -34.84 1.85 -1.57
N TRP A 441 -35.12 0.67 -2.12
CA TRP A 441 -34.90 0.38 -3.54
C TRP A 441 -35.86 1.16 -4.45
N GLN A 442 -37.15 1.21 -4.11
CA GLN A 442 -38.15 1.99 -4.84
C GLN A 442 -37.81 3.48 -4.83
N ASN A 443 -37.38 4.04 -3.70
CA ASN A 443 -36.95 5.43 -3.62
C ASN A 443 -35.73 5.71 -4.51
N LEU A 444 -34.74 4.81 -4.53
CA LEU A 444 -33.58 4.93 -5.41
C LEU A 444 -33.99 4.90 -6.89
N GLN A 445 -34.90 3.98 -7.26
CA GLN A 445 -35.43 3.87 -8.62
C GLN A 445 -36.21 5.13 -9.04
N VAL A 446 -37.06 5.68 -8.16
CA VAL A 446 -37.78 6.92 -8.42
C VAL A 446 -36.80 8.09 -8.62
N LYS A 447 -35.75 8.16 -7.80
CA LYS A 447 -34.71 9.21 -7.88
C LYS A 447 -33.80 9.07 -9.11
N MET A 448 -33.54 7.84 -9.57
CA MET A 448 -32.84 7.58 -10.83
C MET A 448 -33.70 7.98 -12.03
N ARG A 449 -35.01 7.74 -11.97
CA ARG A 449 -35.97 8.13 -13.01
C ARG A 449 -36.25 9.63 -13.04
N SER A 450 -36.03 10.34 -11.93
CA SER A 450 -36.23 11.79 -11.82
C SER A 450 -35.05 12.64 -12.34
N GLY A 451 -34.13 12.06 -13.12
CA GLY A 451 -33.16 12.84 -13.90
C GLY A 451 -33.92 13.76 -14.84
N GLY A 452 -34.02 15.05 -14.47
CA GLY A 452 -34.93 16.01 -15.07
C GLY A 452 -34.89 15.97 -16.60
N PHE A 453 -36.05 15.67 -17.20
CA PHE A 453 -36.25 15.80 -18.63
C PHE A 453 -35.86 17.23 -19.04
N PRO A 454 -35.03 17.43 -20.08
CA PRO A 454 -34.36 18.70 -20.34
C PRO A 454 -35.30 19.69 -21.01
N TRP A 455 -36.31 20.14 -20.27
CA TRP A 455 -37.33 21.10 -20.71
C TRP A 455 -36.72 22.37 -21.31
N SER A 456 -35.56 22.82 -20.81
CA SER A 456 -34.84 23.96 -21.37
C SER A 456 -34.34 23.74 -22.80
N ARG A 457 -33.93 22.52 -23.16
CA ARG A 457 -33.51 22.17 -24.53
C ARG A 457 -34.72 22.06 -25.46
N LEU A 458 -35.83 21.51 -24.97
CA LEU A 458 -37.06 21.38 -25.75
C LEU A 458 -37.69 22.77 -25.98
N LEU A 459 -37.65 23.65 -24.98
CA LEU A 459 -38.04 25.06 -25.10
C LEU A 459 -37.16 25.81 -26.12
N MET A 460 -35.84 25.59 -26.11
CA MET A 460 -34.93 26.18 -27.10
C MET A 460 -35.24 25.72 -28.52
N VAL A 461 -35.47 24.42 -28.73
CA VAL A 461 -35.86 23.89 -30.04
C VAL A 461 -37.20 24.48 -30.48
N LEU A 462 -38.18 24.57 -29.58
CA LEU A 462 -39.46 25.21 -29.85
C LEU A 462 -39.28 26.68 -30.26
N LEU A 463 -38.45 27.44 -29.54
CA LEU A 463 -38.15 28.83 -29.86
C LEU A 463 -37.48 28.99 -31.23
N VAL A 464 -36.56 28.10 -31.60
CA VAL A 464 -35.94 28.09 -32.93
C VAL A 464 -36.97 27.79 -34.01
N PHE A 465 -37.90 26.86 -33.77
CA PHE A 465 -38.99 26.58 -34.69
C PHE A 465 -39.95 27.77 -34.84
N VAL A 466 -40.34 28.41 -33.75
CA VAL A 466 -41.20 29.61 -33.77
C VAL A 466 -40.50 30.76 -34.49
N ALA A 467 -39.23 31.02 -34.19
CA ALA A 467 -38.46 32.06 -34.87
C ALA A 467 -38.28 31.76 -36.36
N GLY A 468 -38.05 30.49 -36.72
CA GLY A 468 -37.99 30.04 -38.12
C GLY A 468 -39.33 30.20 -38.84
N PHE A 469 -40.44 29.92 -38.16
CA PHE A 469 -41.78 30.12 -38.71
C PHE A 469 -42.09 31.60 -38.91
N MET A 470 -41.77 32.45 -37.93
CA MET A 470 -41.94 33.91 -38.05
C MET A 470 -41.05 34.48 -39.16
N ALA A 471 -39.80 34.03 -39.27
CA ALA A 471 -38.90 34.47 -40.33
C ALA A 471 -39.39 34.03 -41.72
N GLN A 472 -39.95 32.82 -41.83
CA GLN A 472 -40.54 32.32 -43.06
C GLN A 472 -41.80 33.12 -43.41
N ASP A 473 -42.67 33.38 -42.44
CA ASP A 473 -43.92 34.14 -42.60
C ASP A 473 -43.66 35.59 -43.03
N ILE A 474 -42.69 36.26 -42.40
CA ILE A 474 -42.23 37.61 -42.80
C ILE A 474 -41.67 37.59 -44.23
N ARG A 475 -40.97 36.52 -44.62
CA ARG A 475 -40.37 36.37 -45.95
C ARG A 475 -41.40 36.05 -47.04
N SER A 476 -42.48 35.36 -46.70
CA SER A 476 -43.58 35.05 -47.63
C SER A 476 -44.64 36.14 -47.73
N HIS A 477 -44.90 36.90 -46.66
CA HIS A 477 -45.99 37.89 -46.61
C HIS A 477 -45.54 39.36 -46.54
N GLY A 478 -44.25 39.67 -46.52
CA GLY A 478 -43.72 40.98 -46.91
C GLY A 478 -44.03 42.19 -46.01
N SER A 479 -44.90 42.10 -44.99
CA SER A 479 -44.94 42.94 -43.78
C SER A 479 -46.15 42.63 -42.90
N PHE A 480 -46.06 42.96 -41.61
CA PHE A 480 -47.19 42.99 -40.67
C PHE A 480 -48.06 44.23 -40.95
N THR A 481 -48.92 44.17 -41.95
CA THR A 481 -49.95 45.21 -42.16
C THR A 481 -51.29 44.57 -42.50
N GLY A 482 -52.27 44.69 -41.60
CA GLY A 482 -53.63 44.28 -41.93
C GLY A 482 -54.63 44.14 -40.78
N TRP A 483 -54.44 44.75 -39.61
CA TRP A 483 -55.55 44.93 -38.66
C TRP A 483 -55.61 46.39 -38.23
N CYS A 484 -56.33 47.19 -39.01
CA CYS A 484 -56.87 48.47 -38.58
C CYS A 484 -58.33 48.55 -39.09
N PRO A 485 -59.34 48.59 -38.19
CA PRO A 485 -60.73 48.82 -38.56
C PRO A 485 -60.97 50.32 -38.76
N PRO A 486 -61.84 50.75 -39.69
CA PRO A 486 -63.01 51.49 -39.21
C PRO A 486 -64.28 51.43 -40.09
N HIS A 487 -65.37 51.75 -39.40
CA HIS A 487 -66.51 52.54 -39.84
C HIS A 487 -67.75 51.86 -40.47
N TRP A 488 -68.77 51.84 -39.60
CA TRP A 488 -70.20 51.93 -39.82
C TRP A 488 -70.59 53.13 -40.72
N GLU A 489 -71.54 52.90 -41.63
CA GLU A 489 -72.49 53.83 -42.31
C GLU A 489 -72.78 53.24 -43.71
N SER A 490 -73.97 53.17 -44.27
CA SER A 490 -75.37 53.23 -43.85
C SER A 490 -76.18 52.92 -45.14
N LEU A 491 -77.20 52.06 -45.04
CA LEU A 491 -78.44 52.05 -45.85
C LEU A 491 -78.38 52.15 -47.39
N ARG A 492 -78.72 51.04 -48.10
CA ARG A 492 -79.96 50.92 -48.90
C ARG A 492 -80.14 49.53 -49.54
N GLY A 493 -81.37 49.03 -49.48
CA GLY A 493 -81.82 47.76 -50.06
C GLY A 493 -82.06 47.78 -51.58
N PRO A 494 -82.56 46.66 -52.14
CA PRO A 494 -82.60 46.41 -53.57
C PRO A 494 -83.84 47.00 -54.26
N HIS A 495 -83.70 47.25 -55.57
CA HIS A 495 -84.81 47.25 -56.53
C HIS A 495 -84.98 45.85 -57.11
#